data_AF-A0A7C2SGD6-F1
#
_entry.id   AF-A0A7C2SGD6-F1
#
_cell.length_a   1.000
_cell.length_b   1.000
_cell.length_c   1.000
_cell.angle_alpha   90.00
_cell.angle_beta   90.00
_cell.angle_gamma   90.00
#
_symmetry.space_group_name_H-M   'P 1'
#
loop_
_entity.id
_entity.type
_entity.pdbx_description
1 polymer ?
#
loop_
_entity_poly.entity_id
_entity_poly.type
_entity_poly.pdbx_seq_one_letter_code
_entity_poly.pdbx_strand_id
1 'polypeptide(L)'
;MTNTPYANSSGFEHRLKIGLKFESRVERILGNYGFLVCRFGLNTLPKFVKDRLICLNDATAKFVRYLPDRLAISENHAFFVECKDQISKTQNYTFNLEEFEGQLELAQAGLRILVIFPGFKSQWIERLLIARVFTDSDLLHKFNGSRKPFVLIPKTSLPDLDSVIKNLKQHVQSTEQKSY
;
A
#
# COMPACT_ATOMS: atom_id res chain seq x y z
N MET A 1 22.69 3.62 30.36
CA MET A 1 21.76 4.01 29.28
C MET A 1 22.50 3.85 27.96
N THR A 2 22.27 2.75 27.24
CA THR A 2 22.92 2.51 25.96
C THR A 2 22.10 3.15 24.85
N ASN A 3 22.59 4.28 24.32
CA ASN A 3 22.14 4.85 23.06
C ASN A 3 22.12 3.74 22.01
N THR A 4 20.94 3.37 21.51
CA THR A 4 20.84 2.44 20.38
C THR A 4 21.28 3.23 19.16
N PRO A 5 22.45 2.92 18.57
CA PRO A 5 22.93 3.65 17.42
C PRO A 5 21.98 3.34 16.27
N TYR A 6 21.54 4.39 15.58
CA TYR A 6 20.83 4.37 14.31
C TYR A 6 20.98 3.03 13.58
N ALA A 7 19.89 2.27 13.48
CA ALA A 7 19.81 1.18 12.50
C ALA A 7 20.25 1.76 11.15
N ASN A 8 21.45 1.36 10.71
CA ASN A 8 22.28 2.02 9.69
C ASN A 8 21.48 2.84 8.68
N SER A 9 21.71 4.16 8.64
CA SER A 9 21.08 5.09 7.69
C SER A 9 21.10 4.57 6.24
N SER A 10 22.17 3.83 5.88
CA SER A 10 22.31 3.15 4.59
C SER A 10 21.21 2.12 4.29
N GLY A 11 20.73 1.37 5.28
CA GLY A 11 19.69 0.36 5.12
C GLY A 11 18.29 0.97 4.94
N PHE A 12 18.00 2.06 5.66
CA PHE A 12 16.74 2.78 5.50
C PHE A 12 16.66 3.49 4.14
N GLU A 13 17.71 4.21 3.76
CA GLU A 13 17.78 4.88 2.45
C GLU A 13 17.72 3.88 1.29
N HIS A 14 18.34 2.71 1.45
CA HIS A 14 18.27 1.65 0.44
C HIS A 14 16.84 1.12 0.27
N ARG A 15 16.12 0.85 1.36
CA ARG A 15 14.71 0.43 1.30
C ARG A 15 13.83 1.50 0.66
N LEU A 16 14.05 2.76 1.00
CA LEU A 16 13.32 3.89 0.42
C LEU A 16 13.55 3.99 -1.10
N LYS A 17 14.79 3.80 -1.56
CA LYS A 17 15.11 3.73 -3.00
C LYS A 17 14.44 2.54 -3.69
N ILE A 18 14.34 1.39 -3.02
CA ILE A 18 13.63 0.22 -3.57
C ILE A 18 12.14 0.51 -3.70
N GLY A 19 11.51 1.07 -2.66
CA GLY A 19 10.10 1.46 -2.67
C GLY A 19 9.79 2.42 -3.82
N LEU A 20 10.55 3.51 -3.94
CA LEU A 20 10.37 4.48 -5.03
C LEU A 20 10.54 3.85 -6.42
N LYS A 21 11.51 2.96 -6.60
CA LYS A 21 11.68 2.23 -7.88
C LYS A 21 10.49 1.31 -8.16
N PHE A 22 9.93 0.67 -7.13
CA PHE A 22 8.76 -0.18 -7.28
C PHE A 22 7.52 0.64 -7.66
N GLU A 23 7.27 1.74 -6.95
CA GLU A 23 6.19 2.68 -7.28
C GLU A 23 6.30 3.19 -8.72
N SER A 24 7.48 3.63 -9.18
CA SER A 24 7.65 4.09 -10.56
C SER A 24 7.42 2.99 -11.60
N ARG A 25 7.66 1.72 -11.26
CA ARG A 25 7.30 0.61 -12.15
C ARG A 25 5.79 0.38 -12.19
N VAL A 26 5.11 0.51 -11.06
CA VAL A 26 3.64 0.46 -10.96
C VAL A 26 3.03 1.59 -11.80
N GLU A 27 3.51 2.82 -11.65
CA GLU A 27 3.06 3.98 -12.44
C GLU A 27 3.14 3.69 -13.94
N ARG A 28 4.28 3.17 -14.41
CA ARG A 28 4.47 2.85 -15.82
C ARG A 28 3.50 1.76 -16.31
N ILE A 29 3.26 0.72 -15.51
CA ILE A 29 2.32 -0.34 -15.90
C ILE A 29 0.91 0.21 -16.02
N LEU A 30 0.44 0.95 -15.02
CA LEU A 30 -0.89 1.59 -15.05
C LEU A 30 -0.99 2.61 -16.21
N GLY A 31 0.09 3.36 -16.48
CA GLY A 31 0.21 4.25 -17.63
C GLY A 31 0.06 3.53 -18.98
N ASN A 32 0.60 2.32 -19.12
CA ASN A 32 0.38 1.49 -20.32
C ASN A 32 -1.08 1.06 -20.49
N TYR A 33 -1.86 1.03 -19.40
CA TYR A 33 -3.31 0.87 -19.42
C TYR A 33 -4.05 2.19 -19.55
N GLY A 34 -3.39 3.31 -19.87
CA GLY A 34 -4.05 4.61 -20.08
C GLY A 34 -4.49 5.33 -18.81
N PHE A 35 -3.93 4.96 -17.65
CA PHE A 35 -4.13 5.74 -16.42
C PHE A 35 -3.08 6.85 -16.30
N LEU A 36 -3.52 8.05 -15.95
CA LEU A 36 -2.67 9.07 -15.35
C LEU A 36 -2.45 8.70 -13.88
N VAL A 37 -1.20 8.55 -13.45
CA VAL A 37 -0.86 8.21 -12.06
C VAL A 37 -0.13 9.38 -11.40
N CYS A 38 -0.60 9.81 -10.25
CA CYS A 38 -0.06 10.93 -9.50
C CYS A 38 0.38 10.50 -8.09
N ARG A 39 1.34 11.23 -7.51
CA ARG A 39 1.69 11.11 -6.08
C ARG A 39 0.52 11.55 -5.21
N PHE A 40 0.28 10.84 -4.13
CA PHE A 40 -0.73 11.15 -3.13
C PHE A 40 -0.20 10.90 -1.70
N GLY A 41 -1.01 11.25 -0.71
CA GLY A 41 -0.76 10.95 0.69
C GLY A 41 0.51 11.57 1.25
N LEU A 42 1.14 10.86 2.19
CA LEU A 42 2.31 11.34 2.93
C LEU A 42 3.48 11.72 2.02
N ASN A 43 3.58 11.11 0.84
CA ASN A 43 4.67 11.36 -0.12
C ASN A 43 4.63 12.76 -0.74
N THR A 44 3.47 13.41 -0.76
CA THR A 44 3.29 14.78 -1.29
C THR A 44 3.63 15.88 -0.29
N LEU A 45 3.72 15.55 1.01
CA LEU A 45 3.90 16.55 2.05
C LEU A 45 5.38 16.97 2.21
N PRO A 46 5.67 18.21 2.64
CA PRO A 46 7.02 18.62 3.02
C PRO A 46 7.56 17.79 4.19
N LYS A 47 8.87 17.54 4.24
CA LYS A 47 9.52 16.71 5.28
C LYS A 47 9.14 17.12 6.70
N PHE A 48 9.14 18.42 7.01
CA PHE A 48 8.80 18.92 8.34
C PHE A 48 7.36 18.57 8.78
N VAL A 49 6.42 18.44 7.83
CA VAL A 49 5.04 18.03 8.10
C VAL A 49 5.01 16.54 8.41
N LYS A 50 5.73 15.72 7.62
CA LYS A 50 5.84 14.26 7.86
C LYS A 50 6.41 13.98 9.24
N ASP A 51 7.50 14.65 9.58
CA ASP A 51 8.17 14.49 10.87
C ASP A 51 7.23 14.84 12.04
N ARG A 52 6.43 15.91 11.90
CA ARG A 52 5.40 16.27 12.90
C ARG A 52 4.28 15.25 13.00
N LEU A 53 3.76 14.77 11.87
CA LEU A 53 2.67 13.78 11.84
C LEU A 53 3.07 12.46 12.52
N ILE A 54 4.34 12.06 12.44
CA ILE A 54 4.85 10.86 13.11
C ILE A 54 4.82 11.02 14.64
N CYS A 55 5.07 12.23 15.14
CA CYS A 55 5.09 12.53 16.57
C CYS A 55 3.69 12.72 17.19
N LEU A 56 2.67 12.96 16.36
CA LEU A 56 1.29 13.12 16.81
C LEU A 56 0.57 11.76 16.89
N ASN A 57 -0.22 11.57 17.94
CA ASN A 57 -0.98 10.35 18.18
C ASN A 57 -2.50 10.60 18.25
N ASP A 58 -2.99 11.59 17.50
CA ASP A 58 -4.41 11.85 17.32
C ASP A 58 -4.95 11.20 16.03
N ALA A 59 -6.28 11.13 15.92
CA ALA A 59 -6.97 10.49 14.80
C ALA A 59 -6.67 11.16 13.46
N THR A 60 -6.53 12.49 13.42
CA THR A 60 -6.24 13.23 12.18
C THR A 60 -4.83 12.93 11.71
N ALA A 61 -3.84 12.95 12.61
CA ALA A 61 -2.47 12.58 12.27
C ALA A 61 -2.38 11.15 11.75
N LYS A 62 -3.06 10.20 12.40
CA LYS A 62 -3.17 8.81 11.93
C LYS A 62 -3.78 8.73 10.54
N PHE A 63 -4.93 9.39 10.32
CA PHE A 63 -5.60 9.43 9.03
C PHE A 63 -4.68 9.91 7.90
N VAL A 64 -3.96 11.02 8.12
CA VAL A 64 -3.04 11.57 7.11
C VAL A 64 -1.85 10.64 6.86
N ARG A 65 -1.34 9.95 7.89
CA ARG A 65 -0.21 9.01 7.74
C ARG A 65 -0.55 7.79 6.91
N TYR A 66 -1.81 7.33 6.93
CA TYR A 66 -2.24 6.10 6.25
C TYR A 66 -2.94 6.37 4.91
N LEU A 67 -2.91 7.61 4.42
CA LEU A 67 -3.37 7.93 3.07
C LEU A 67 -2.55 7.14 2.03
N PRO A 68 -3.18 6.62 0.97
CA PRO A 68 -2.49 5.84 -0.05
C PRO A 68 -1.37 6.59 -0.76
N ASP A 69 -0.38 5.86 -1.25
CA ASP A 69 0.79 6.44 -1.93
C ASP A 69 0.45 7.23 -3.20
N ARG A 70 -0.55 6.75 -3.96
CA ARG A 70 -0.81 7.21 -5.34
C ARG A 70 -2.31 7.31 -5.62
N LEU A 71 -2.63 8.10 -6.65
CA LEU A 71 -3.96 8.18 -7.26
C LEU A 71 -3.83 7.86 -8.75
N ALA A 72 -4.60 6.88 -9.22
CA ALA A 72 -4.68 6.49 -10.63
C ALA A 72 -6.03 6.92 -11.22
N ILE A 73 -5.99 7.66 -12.33
CA ILE A 73 -7.17 8.25 -12.97
C ILE A 73 -7.17 7.93 -14.47
N SER A 74 -8.33 7.58 -15.00
CA SER A 74 -8.64 7.51 -16.42
C SER A 74 -10.04 8.10 -16.63
N GLU A 75 -10.50 8.20 -17.86
CA GLU A 75 -11.82 8.76 -18.22
C GLU A 75 -12.96 8.18 -17.37
N ASN A 76 -12.97 6.86 -17.15
CA ASN A 76 -14.08 6.16 -16.50
C ASN A 76 -13.76 5.61 -15.10
N HIS A 77 -12.53 5.83 -14.61
CA HIS A 77 -12.08 5.23 -13.36
C HIS A 77 -11.13 6.12 -12.60
N ALA A 78 -11.37 6.25 -11.30
CA ALA A 78 -10.41 6.75 -10.33
C ALA A 78 -10.29 5.77 -9.16
N PHE A 79 -9.06 5.46 -8.76
CA PHE A 79 -8.79 4.69 -7.55
C PHE A 79 -7.42 5.04 -6.97
N PHE A 80 -7.32 4.90 -5.66
CA PHE A 80 -6.06 5.04 -4.95
C PHE A 80 -5.24 3.76 -5.05
N VAL A 81 -3.92 3.91 -5.00
CA VAL A 81 -2.98 2.81 -5.10
C VAL A 81 -2.02 2.87 -3.92
N GLU A 82 -1.94 1.75 -3.21
CA GLU A 82 -1.02 1.52 -2.11
C GLU A 82 0.08 0.55 -2.56
N CYS A 83 1.36 0.95 -2.46
CA CYS A 83 2.48 0.13 -2.93
C CYS A 83 3.23 -0.47 -1.74
N LYS A 84 3.12 -1.78 -1.56
CA LYS A 84 3.88 -2.48 -0.51
C LYS A 84 5.21 -2.98 -1.02
N ASP A 85 6.24 -2.79 -0.21
CA ASP A 85 7.52 -3.44 -0.39
C ASP A 85 7.53 -4.83 0.27
N GLN A 86 8.43 -5.70 -0.19
CA GLN A 86 8.63 -6.99 0.43
C GLN A 86 9.82 -6.87 1.37
N ILE A 87 9.55 -6.90 2.68
CA ILE A 87 10.58 -6.78 3.72
C ILE A 87 11.41 -8.07 3.84
N SER A 88 10.87 -9.24 3.46
CA SER A 88 11.58 -10.52 3.60
C SER A 88 11.16 -11.59 2.57
N LYS A 89 11.99 -12.61 2.35
CA LYS A 89 11.72 -13.76 1.45
C LYS A 89 10.67 -14.75 2.01
N THR A 90 9.68 -14.27 2.76
CA THR A 90 8.62 -15.11 3.34
C THR A 90 7.62 -15.58 2.29
N GLN A 91 6.85 -16.62 2.62
CA GLN A 91 5.73 -17.10 1.81
C GLN A 91 4.53 -16.14 1.78
N ASN A 92 4.51 -15.15 2.68
CA ASN A 92 3.46 -14.13 2.81
C ASN A 92 4.02 -12.72 2.57
N TYR A 93 3.16 -11.78 2.19
CA TYR A 93 3.44 -10.36 2.33
C TYR A 93 3.09 -9.90 3.74
N THR A 94 3.71 -8.80 4.17
CA THR A 94 3.46 -8.14 5.45
C THR A 94 2.84 -6.78 5.19
N PHE A 95 1.81 -6.42 5.95
CA PHE A 95 1.18 -5.11 5.90
C PHE A 95 1.06 -4.60 7.34
N ASN A 96 1.52 -3.37 7.62
CA ASN A 96 1.38 -2.79 8.95
C ASN A 96 -0.09 -2.75 9.39
N LEU A 97 -0.38 -3.18 10.63
CA LEU A 97 -1.77 -3.38 11.07
C LEU A 97 -2.56 -2.06 11.10
N GLU A 98 -2.02 -1.02 11.74
CA GLU A 98 -2.71 0.28 11.85
C GLU A 98 -2.95 0.89 10.46
N GLU A 99 -1.99 0.72 9.55
CA GLU A 99 -2.12 1.18 8.18
C GLU A 99 -3.18 0.39 7.40
N PHE A 100 -3.22 -0.92 7.56
CA PHE A 100 -4.25 -1.78 6.97
C PHE A 100 -5.65 -1.39 7.47
N GLU A 101 -5.80 -1.23 8.78
CA GLU A 101 -7.06 -0.82 9.42
C GLU A 101 -7.49 0.57 8.93
N GLY A 102 -6.59 1.55 8.94
CA GLY A 102 -6.88 2.90 8.45
C GLY A 102 -7.28 2.92 6.96
N GLN A 103 -6.64 2.13 6.11
CA GLN A 103 -7.03 2.03 4.70
C GLN A 103 -8.35 1.29 4.51
N LEU A 104 -8.66 0.30 5.35
CA LEU A 104 -9.95 -0.36 5.33
C LEU A 104 -11.08 0.60 5.73
N GLU A 105 -10.88 1.45 6.73
CA GLU A 105 -11.81 2.53 7.10
C GLU A 105 -12.03 3.51 5.95
N LEU A 106 -10.95 3.93 5.27
CA LEU A 106 -11.05 4.76 4.07
C LEU A 106 -11.88 4.08 2.96
N ALA A 107 -11.69 2.78 2.78
CA ALA A 107 -12.45 2.03 1.78
C ALA A 107 -13.92 1.89 2.13
N GLN A 108 -14.24 1.71 3.41
CA GLN A 108 -15.63 1.74 3.90
C GLN A 108 -16.27 3.11 3.71
N ALA A 109 -15.49 4.19 3.76
CA ALA A 109 -15.93 5.55 3.43
C ALA A 109 -16.08 5.80 1.91
N GLY A 110 -15.85 4.79 1.07
CA GLY A 110 -16.08 4.83 -0.39
C GLY A 110 -14.81 5.01 -1.23
N LEU A 111 -13.62 5.09 -0.62
CA LEU A 111 -12.38 5.15 -1.38
C LEU A 111 -12.04 3.78 -1.97
N ARG A 112 -11.82 3.71 -3.28
CA ARG A 112 -11.33 2.48 -3.91
C ARG A 112 -9.82 2.41 -3.77
N ILE A 113 -9.30 1.50 -2.98
CA ILE A 113 -7.86 1.36 -2.73
C ILE A 113 -7.36 0.02 -3.25
N LEU A 114 -6.52 0.06 -4.28
CA LEU A 114 -5.85 -1.10 -4.84
C LEU A 114 -4.46 -1.24 -4.20
N VAL A 115 -4.24 -2.33 -3.48
CA VAL A 115 -2.94 -2.64 -2.90
C VAL A 115 -2.13 -3.46 -3.89
N ILE A 116 -0.89 -3.03 -4.16
CA ILE A 116 0.01 -3.67 -5.10
C ILE A 116 1.29 -4.10 -4.37
N PHE A 117 1.62 -5.38 -4.51
CA PHE A 117 2.76 -6.05 -3.88
C PHE A 117 3.83 -6.41 -4.92
N PRO A 118 5.06 -6.75 -4.48
CA PRO A 118 6.14 -7.10 -5.39
C PRO A 118 5.81 -8.32 -6.25
N GLY A 119 6.28 -8.30 -7.50
CA GLY A 119 5.79 -9.21 -8.54
C GLY A 119 4.48 -8.76 -9.18
N PHE A 120 4.01 -7.54 -8.89
CA PHE A 120 2.76 -6.96 -9.38
C PHE A 120 1.53 -7.82 -9.05
N LYS A 121 1.57 -8.47 -7.88
CA LYS A 121 0.39 -9.07 -7.28
C LYS A 121 -0.45 -7.95 -6.68
N SER A 122 -1.77 -8.01 -6.83
CA SER A 122 -2.62 -6.92 -6.36
C SER A 122 -3.99 -7.38 -5.92
N GLN A 123 -4.63 -6.61 -5.04
CA GLN A 123 -6.00 -6.86 -4.61
C GLN A 123 -6.57 -5.58 -3.98
N TRP A 124 -7.89 -5.40 -4.10
CA TRP A 124 -8.59 -4.33 -3.41
C TRP A 124 -8.51 -4.53 -1.88
N ILE A 125 -8.29 -3.46 -1.11
CA ILE A 125 -8.03 -3.56 0.33
C ILE A 125 -9.11 -4.36 1.06
N GLU A 126 -10.39 -4.17 0.71
CA GLU A 126 -11.53 -4.85 1.32
C GLU A 126 -11.64 -6.34 0.96
N ARG A 127 -10.84 -6.81 0.00
CA ARG A 127 -10.79 -8.20 -0.47
C ARG A 127 -9.50 -8.92 -0.09
N LEU A 128 -8.61 -8.28 0.67
CA LEU A 128 -7.39 -8.93 1.13
C LEU A 128 -7.71 -10.05 2.13
N LEU A 129 -7.21 -11.25 1.84
CA LEU A 129 -7.29 -12.38 2.75
C LEU A 129 -6.18 -12.28 3.79
N ILE A 130 -6.58 -12.22 5.07
CA ILE A 130 -5.66 -12.17 6.20
C ILE A 130 -5.39 -13.59 6.67
N ALA A 131 -4.15 -14.05 6.51
CA ALA A 131 -3.73 -15.35 7.04
C ALA A 131 -3.62 -15.32 8.57
N ARG A 132 -3.04 -14.24 9.09
CA ARG A 132 -2.75 -14.08 10.51
C ARG A 132 -2.48 -12.62 10.86
N VAL A 133 -2.89 -12.22 12.06
CA VAL A 133 -2.57 -10.93 12.67
C VAL A 133 -1.51 -11.17 13.76
N PHE A 134 -0.50 -10.30 13.81
CA PHE A 134 0.54 -10.31 14.85
C PHE A 134 0.55 -8.97 15.57
N THR A 135 0.26 -9.00 16.87
CA THR A 135 0.23 -7.83 17.77
C THR A 135 1.30 -7.89 18.88
N ASP A 136 1.84 -9.06 19.16
CA ASP A 136 2.78 -9.31 20.25
C ASP A 136 4.20 -8.84 19.89
N SER A 137 4.70 -7.85 20.63
CA SER A 137 6.03 -7.26 20.47
C SER A 137 7.18 -8.27 20.51
N ASP A 138 7.07 -9.34 21.30
CA ASP A 138 8.14 -10.33 21.47
C ASP A 138 8.19 -11.29 20.29
N LEU A 139 7.04 -11.57 19.66
CA LEU A 139 6.97 -12.31 18.40
C LEU A 139 7.42 -11.44 17.21
N LEU A 140 7.14 -10.14 17.22
CA LEU A 140 7.54 -9.21 16.16
C LEU A 140 9.07 -9.11 15.98
N HIS A 141 9.83 -9.26 17.07
CA HIS A 141 11.30 -9.34 17.03
C HIS A 141 11.81 -10.59 16.31
N LYS A 142 11.18 -11.75 16.52
CA LYS A 142 11.60 -13.03 15.91
C LYS A 142 11.40 -13.07 14.40
N PHE A 143 10.50 -12.24 13.87
CA PHE A 143 10.21 -12.16 12.43
C PHE A 143 11.04 -11.10 11.67
N ASN A 144 12.15 -10.58 12.25
CA ASN A 144 12.94 -9.49 11.66
C ASN A 144 12.12 -8.21 11.37
N GLY A 145 10.99 -8.03 12.05
CA GLY A 145 10.02 -6.97 11.79
C GLY A 145 10.35 -5.66 12.50
N SER A 146 9.72 -4.57 12.03
CA SER A 146 9.82 -3.19 12.54
C SER A 146 9.33 -2.98 13.98
N ARG A 147 9.16 -4.05 14.78
CA ARG A 147 8.49 -4.10 16.09
C ARG A 147 7.07 -3.51 16.10
N LYS A 148 6.48 -3.32 14.92
CA LYS A 148 5.10 -2.83 14.77
C LYS A 148 4.17 -3.99 14.44
N PRO A 149 2.94 -4.00 14.99
CA PRO A 149 1.92 -4.94 14.61
C PRO A 149 1.72 -5.00 13.09
N PHE A 150 1.47 -6.20 12.55
CA PHE A 150 1.27 -6.42 11.13
C PHE A 150 0.30 -7.57 10.85
N VAL A 151 -0.26 -7.58 9.65
CA VAL A 151 -1.02 -8.69 9.09
C VAL A 151 -0.21 -9.43 8.03
N LEU A 152 -0.39 -10.75 7.95
CA LEU A 152 0.16 -11.59 6.89
C LEU A 152 -0.88 -11.81 5.80
N ILE A 153 -0.47 -11.52 4.56
CA ILE A 153 -1.28 -11.74 3.35
C ILE A 153 -0.65 -12.89 2.55
N PRO A 154 -1.39 -13.98 2.26
CA PRO A 154 -0.89 -15.07 1.42
C PRO A 154 -0.54 -14.57 0.02
N LYS A 155 0.65 -14.93 -0.48
CA LYS A 155 1.04 -14.60 -1.86
C LYS A 155 0.20 -15.35 -2.89
N THR A 156 -0.20 -16.57 -2.57
CA THR A 156 -0.92 -17.49 -3.46
C THR A 156 -2.35 -17.03 -3.77
N SER A 157 -2.93 -16.18 -2.93
CA SER A 157 -4.31 -15.69 -3.10
C SER A 157 -4.42 -14.42 -3.94
N LEU A 158 -3.31 -13.86 -4.41
CA LEU A 158 -3.32 -12.55 -5.05
C LEU A 158 -3.25 -12.68 -6.58
N PRO A 159 -4.21 -12.09 -7.31
CA PRO A 159 -4.15 -12.04 -8.76
C PRO A 159 -3.03 -11.10 -9.23
N ASP A 160 -2.63 -11.27 -10.49
CA ASP A 160 -1.73 -10.33 -11.17
C ASP A 160 -2.46 -9.00 -11.45
N LEU A 161 -1.73 -7.90 -11.33
CA LEU A 161 -2.21 -6.54 -11.58
C LEU A 161 -2.85 -6.43 -12.96
N ASP A 162 -2.23 -7.00 -13.98
CA ASP A 162 -2.76 -7.03 -15.34
C ASP A 162 -4.18 -7.60 -15.41
N SER A 163 -4.43 -8.70 -14.71
CA SER A 163 -5.75 -9.34 -14.66
C SER A 163 -6.77 -8.46 -13.95
N VAL A 164 -6.38 -7.82 -12.83
CA VAL A 164 -7.26 -6.91 -12.09
C VAL A 164 -7.66 -5.70 -12.94
N ILE A 165 -6.69 -5.08 -13.63
CA ILE A 165 -6.95 -3.89 -14.46
C ILE A 165 -7.77 -4.23 -15.71
N LYS A 166 -7.52 -5.39 -16.35
CA LYS A 166 -8.35 -5.85 -17.48
C LYS A 166 -9.80 -6.07 -17.06
N ASN A 167 -10.03 -6.74 -15.92
CA ASN A 167 -11.38 -6.97 -15.40
C ASN A 167 -12.11 -5.66 -15.07
N LEU A 168 -11.37 -4.67 -14.54
CA LEU A 168 -11.90 -3.33 -14.25
C LEU A 168 -12.44 -2.66 -15.52
N LYS A 169 -11.67 -2.69 -16.62
CA LYS A 169 -12.07 -2.07 -17.89
C LYS A 169 -13.21 -2.78 -18.59
N GLN A 170 -13.27 -4.10 -18.51
CA GLN A 170 -14.36 -4.89 -19.13
C GLN A 170 -15.73 -4.57 -18.52
N HIS A 171 -15.80 -4.19 -17.24
CA HIS A 171 -17.06 -3.81 -16.59
C HIS A 171 -17.68 -2.52 -17.16
N VAL A 172 -16.87 -1.62 -17.73
CA VAL A 172 -17.40 -0.39 -18.34
C VAL A 172 -18.08 -0.69 -19.66
N GLN A 173 -17.42 -1.46 -20.52
CA GLN A 173 -17.92 -1.82 -21.85
C GLN A 173 -19.27 -2.56 -21.79
N SER A 174 -19.48 -3.39 -20.76
CA SER A 174 -20.74 -4.12 -20.58
C SER A 174 -21.88 -3.26 -20.01
N THR A 175 -21.55 -2.14 -19.35
CA THR A 175 -22.55 -1.20 -18.82
C THR A 175 -23.06 -0.26 -19.93
N GLU A 176 -22.18 0.14 -20.84
CA GLU A 176 -22.54 0.99 -21.99
C GLU A 176 -23.43 0.25 -23.01
N GLN A 177 -23.20 -1.04 -23.24
CA GLN A 177 -24.00 -1.84 -24.17
C GLN A 177 -25.45 -2.10 -23.73
N LYS A 178 -25.77 -1.91 -22.44
CA LYS A 178 -27.14 -2.09 -21.91
C LYS A 178 -27.98 -0.81 -21.93
N SER A 179 -27.39 0.32 -22.34
CA SER A 179 -28.04 1.63 -22.32
C SER A 179 -28.55 2.10 -23.70
N TYR A 180 -28.52 1.20 -24.69
CA TYR A 180 -29.09 1.37 -26.04
C TYR A 180 -30.19 0.33 -26.27
#